data_AF-A0AAJ7TPZ2-F1
#
_entry.id   AF-A0AAJ7TPZ2-F1
#
_cell.length_a   1.000
_cell.length_b   1.000
_cell.length_c   1.000
_cell.angle_alpha   90.00
_cell.angle_beta   90.00
_cell.angle_gamma   90.00
#
_symmetry.space_group_name_H-M   'P 1'
#
loop_
_entity.id
_entity.type
_entity.pdbx_description
1 polymer ?
#
loop_
_entity_poly.entity_id
_entity_poly.type
_entity_poly.pdbx_seq_one_letter_code
_entity_poly.pdbx_strand_id
1 'polypeptide(L)'
;MAVAAMATAVAAASHSGSEGEEDSCSDDSDRELQESFAQGKLKPGLNLQLKARRPPINNVNQMKGCLSEFRRLLPWVERLDVTVGPLPDVEAEASGSDGVDVENDFRREMFFYRQAQAAVLLAVPKLQELNILTKRPEDYFAEMAKTDQHMQKVREKLLSKQMAMERSEKAKQLRQLRKYGKKVQVEVLQQRQKEKKSMMESLKKYKKGVTDKLDFLEADKEGARTQNKPSAAGKDKKRNPNSKRRYKNEKFGFGGKKRGNKRNTRDSVDDVSGFRSRTAHGREGGPRGRAGKAAGNIGKNKRPGKSVRQKMKSKRR
;
A
#
# COMPACT_ATOMS: atom_id res chain seq x y z
N MET A 1 -11.93 76.52 21.61
CA MET A 1 -10.91 76.91 22.60
C MET A 1 -10.79 75.75 23.58
N ALA A 2 -9.67 75.10 23.86
CA ALA A 2 -8.27 75.35 23.52
C ALA A 2 -7.57 74.00 23.24
N VAL A 3 -6.56 74.07 22.39
CA VAL A 3 -5.68 72.99 21.94
C VAL A 3 -4.59 72.78 22.99
N ALA A 4 -4.26 71.54 23.33
CA ALA A 4 -3.04 71.21 24.09
C ALA A 4 -2.24 70.15 23.31
N ALA A 5 -1.08 70.58 22.81
CA ALA A 5 -0.13 69.81 22.06
C ALA A 5 0.69 68.89 22.98
N MET A 6 0.80 67.61 22.60
CA MET A 6 1.84 66.71 23.12
C MET A 6 2.99 66.68 22.12
N ALA A 7 4.13 67.24 22.53
CA ALA A 7 5.38 67.15 21.81
C ALA A 7 6.18 65.93 22.31
N THR A 8 6.48 65.04 21.37
CA THR A 8 7.43 63.94 21.46
C THR A 8 8.86 64.47 21.32
N ALA A 9 9.79 63.92 22.10
CA ALA A 9 11.22 64.03 21.84
C ALA A 9 11.87 62.64 21.99
N VAL A 10 12.31 62.11 20.85
CA VAL A 10 13.26 61.01 20.71
C VAL A 10 14.65 61.64 20.70
N ALA A 11 15.60 61.09 21.46
CA ALA A 11 17.01 61.35 21.25
C ALA A 11 17.82 60.06 21.43
N ALA A 12 18.32 59.57 20.30
CA ALA A 12 19.39 58.59 20.25
C ALA A 12 20.70 59.27 20.66
N ALA A 13 21.50 58.63 21.51
CA ALA A 13 22.87 59.02 21.82
C ALA A 13 23.82 57.90 21.42
N SER A 14 24.61 58.20 20.39
CA SER A 14 25.76 57.45 19.91
C SER A 14 26.88 57.42 20.93
N HIS A 15 27.53 56.26 21.00
CA HIS A 15 28.59 55.87 21.91
C HIS A 15 29.96 56.23 21.30
N SER A 16 30.75 57.10 21.95
CA SER A 16 32.21 57.11 21.81
C SER A 16 32.91 57.96 22.89
N GLY A 17 33.62 57.29 23.80
CA GLY A 17 34.93 57.72 24.30
C GLY A 17 34.98 58.60 25.56
N SER A 18 34.93 57.99 26.74
CA SER A 18 35.82 58.37 27.85
C SER A 18 35.94 57.17 28.80
N GLU A 19 37.15 56.65 28.94
CA GLU A 19 37.49 55.56 29.87
C GLU A 19 37.27 56.04 31.31
N GLY A 20 36.60 55.20 32.10
CA GLY A 20 36.13 55.53 33.44
C GLY A 20 37.15 55.21 34.52
N GLU A 21 37.34 56.17 35.41
CA GLU A 21 37.73 55.94 36.79
C GLU A 21 36.69 56.63 37.68
N GLU A 22 35.69 55.88 38.14
CA GLU A 22 34.78 56.30 39.20
C GLU A 22 34.57 55.11 40.15
N ASP A 23 35.34 55.10 41.23
CA ASP A 23 35.16 54.19 42.37
C ASP A 23 35.09 55.05 43.64
N SER A 24 33.97 55.76 43.85
CA SER A 24 33.72 56.56 45.07
C SER A 24 32.26 56.99 45.23
N CYS A 25 31.30 56.06 45.28
CA CYS A 25 29.90 56.37 45.62
C CYS A 25 29.22 55.31 46.52
N SER A 26 29.98 54.46 47.21
CA SER A 26 29.41 53.43 48.10
C SER A 26 29.45 53.78 49.60
N ASP A 27 30.21 54.80 50.00
CA ASP A 27 30.49 55.09 51.42
C ASP A 27 29.37 55.89 52.12
N ASP A 28 28.60 56.71 51.39
CA ASP A 28 27.59 57.58 52.00
C ASP A 28 26.37 56.80 52.55
N SER A 29 25.99 55.70 51.88
CA SER A 29 24.87 54.87 52.34
C SER A 29 25.16 54.11 53.63
N ASP A 30 26.40 53.71 53.86
CA ASP A 30 26.80 52.99 55.07
C ASP A 30 26.97 53.96 56.24
N ARG A 31 27.47 55.17 55.96
CA ARG A 31 27.56 56.27 56.94
C ARG A 31 26.19 56.69 57.47
N GLU A 32 25.20 56.85 56.60
CA GLU A 32 23.83 57.22 56.98
C GLU A 32 23.14 56.14 57.83
N LEU A 33 23.43 54.86 57.57
CA LEU A 33 22.98 53.73 58.39
C LEU A 33 23.61 53.76 59.78
N GLN A 34 24.91 54.07 59.86
CA GLN A 34 25.64 54.15 61.12
C GLN A 34 25.17 55.33 61.99
N GLU A 35 24.89 56.48 61.39
CA GLU A 35 24.28 57.63 62.09
C GLU A 35 22.86 57.32 62.58
N SER A 36 22.06 56.60 61.78
CA SER A 36 20.71 56.17 62.15
C SER A 36 20.68 55.11 63.27
N PHE A 37 21.71 54.26 63.35
CA PHE A 37 21.94 53.33 64.46
C PHE A 37 22.36 54.06 65.74
N ALA A 38 23.28 55.03 65.63
CA ALA A 38 23.71 55.86 66.75
C ALA A 38 22.58 56.73 67.32
N GLN A 39 21.67 57.22 66.47
CA GLN A 39 20.44 57.94 66.86
C GLN A 39 19.37 57.01 67.47
N GLY A 40 19.61 55.70 67.56
CA GLY A 40 18.71 54.73 68.19
C GLY A 40 17.43 54.42 67.39
N LYS A 41 17.33 54.91 66.15
CA LYS A 41 16.20 54.66 65.23
C LYS A 41 16.24 53.23 64.68
N LEU A 42 17.44 52.70 64.44
CA LEU A 42 17.69 51.33 64.04
C LEU A 42 18.16 50.53 65.25
N LYS A 43 17.41 49.48 65.62
CA LYS A 43 17.81 48.54 66.67
C LYS A 43 18.55 47.34 66.05
N PRO A 44 19.56 46.78 66.72
CA PRO A 44 20.18 45.54 66.25
C PRO A 44 19.11 44.44 66.22
N GLY A 45 18.84 43.90 65.03
CA GLY A 45 17.78 42.92 64.78
C GLY A 45 16.56 43.44 64.01
N LEU A 46 16.49 44.74 63.68
CA LEU A 46 15.43 45.33 62.84
C LEU A 46 15.65 45.12 61.33
N ASN A 47 16.50 44.17 60.94
CA ASN A 47 16.72 43.80 59.55
C ASN A 47 15.76 42.66 59.18
N LEU A 48 14.54 43.00 58.76
CA LEU A 48 13.64 42.02 58.16
C LEU A 48 14.14 41.72 56.74
N GLN A 49 14.86 40.61 56.58
CA GLN A 49 15.16 40.08 55.25
C GLN A 49 13.84 39.74 54.56
N LEU A 50 13.37 40.64 53.70
CA LEU A 50 12.22 40.38 52.85
C LEU A 50 12.61 39.25 51.90
N LYS A 51 12.08 38.05 52.15
CA LYS A 51 12.24 36.93 51.23
C LYS A 51 11.73 37.38 49.87
N ALA A 52 12.60 37.38 48.86
CA ALA A 52 12.23 37.69 47.49
C ALA A 52 10.97 36.89 47.12
N ARG A 53 9.95 37.58 46.59
CA ARG A 53 8.75 36.90 46.12
C ARG A 53 9.17 35.88 45.07
N ARG A 54 8.75 34.62 45.24
CA ARG A 54 9.04 33.57 44.26
C ARG A 54 8.54 34.05 42.89
N PRO A 55 9.33 33.89 41.82
CA PRO A 55 8.86 34.24 40.48
C PRO A 55 7.58 33.45 40.17
N PRO A 56 6.62 34.06 39.45
CA PRO A 56 5.42 33.36 39.05
C PRO A 56 5.78 32.19 38.14
N ILE A 57 5.07 31.06 38.30
CA ILE A 57 5.28 29.85 37.48
C ILE A 57 5.11 30.16 35.99
N ASN A 58 4.18 31.05 35.65
CA ASN A 58 3.96 31.53 34.28
C ASN A 58 4.24 33.04 34.18
N ASN A 59 5.45 33.40 33.76
CA ASN A 59 5.84 34.79 33.55
C ASN A 59 5.74 35.18 32.07
N VAL A 60 4.56 35.63 31.65
CA VAL A 60 4.27 36.01 30.25
C VAL A 60 5.15 37.18 29.77
N ASN A 61 5.53 38.10 30.65
CA ASN A 61 6.33 39.27 30.28
C ASN A 61 7.77 38.89 29.92
N GLN A 62 8.37 37.98 30.70
CA GLN A 62 9.69 37.44 30.38
C GLN A 62 9.66 36.59 29.11
N MET A 63 8.63 35.76 28.91
CA MET A 63 8.47 35.01 27.66
C MET A 63 8.40 35.92 26.43
N LYS A 64 7.68 37.04 26.53
CA LYS A 64 7.62 38.06 25.46
C LYS A 64 8.97 38.73 25.25
N GLY A 65 9.71 39.02 26.32
CA GLY A 65 11.08 39.52 26.27
C GLY A 65 12.01 38.58 25.50
N CYS A 66 12.07 37.31 25.90
CA CYS A 66 12.85 36.29 25.18
C CYS A 66 12.41 36.12 23.72
N LEU A 67 11.10 36.18 23.44
CA LEU A 67 10.60 36.13 22.05
C LEU A 67 11.14 37.31 21.24
N SER A 68 11.15 38.51 21.80
CA SER A 68 11.69 39.69 21.12
C SER A 68 13.18 39.58 20.83
N GLU A 69 13.96 38.98 21.74
CA GLU A 69 15.39 38.71 21.55
C GLU A 69 15.63 37.69 20.43
N PHE A 70 14.81 36.64 20.34
CA PHE A 70 14.94 35.61 19.30
C PHE A 70 14.36 36.02 17.95
N ARG A 71 13.44 36.99 17.92
CA ARG A 71 12.71 37.34 16.70
C ARG A 71 13.61 38.08 15.72
N ARG A 72 13.99 37.38 14.64
CA ARG A 72 14.67 37.97 13.48
C ARG A 72 13.68 38.45 12.43
N LEU A 73 13.75 39.73 12.08
CA LEU A 73 12.92 40.35 11.04
C LEU A 73 13.56 40.17 9.65
N LEU A 74 13.48 38.97 9.11
CA LEU A 74 13.94 38.66 7.74
C LEU A 74 12.83 38.84 6.69
N PRO A 75 13.14 38.96 5.40
CA PRO A 75 12.15 38.80 4.34
C PRO A 75 11.49 37.41 4.43
N TRP A 76 10.22 37.31 4.03
CA TRP A 76 9.50 36.04 4.12
C TRP A 76 10.13 34.92 3.27
N VAL A 77 10.76 35.28 2.14
CA VAL A 77 11.47 34.34 1.25
C VAL A 77 12.56 33.55 1.97
N GLU A 78 13.22 34.13 2.97
CA GLU A 78 14.29 33.46 3.72
C GLU A 78 13.75 32.57 4.84
N ARG A 79 12.54 32.84 5.32
CA ARG A 79 11.88 32.05 6.36
C ARG A 79 11.08 30.89 5.79
N LEU A 80 10.39 31.11 4.67
CA LEU A 80 9.43 30.19 4.05
C LEU A 80 8.42 29.60 5.04
N ASP A 81 8.11 30.36 6.09
CA ASP A 81 7.24 29.94 7.17
C ASP A 81 5.77 30.18 6.81
N VAL A 82 4.94 29.14 6.96
CA VAL A 82 3.49 29.24 6.74
C VAL A 82 2.78 28.60 7.91
N THR A 83 1.99 29.41 8.60
CA THR A 83 1.13 28.97 9.70
C THR A 83 -0.29 28.85 9.20
N VAL A 84 -0.86 27.66 9.29
CA VAL A 84 -2.27 27.39 8.99
C VAL A 84 -2.97 26.94 10.26
N GLY A 85 -4.08 27.59 10.58
CA GLY A 85 -4.93 27.19 11.71
C GLY A 85 -5.55 25.80 11.52
N PRO A 86 -6.23 25.28 12.53
CA PRO A 86 -6.94 24.00 12.41
C PRO A 86 -7.99 24.11 11.31
N LEU A 87 -7.93 23.21 10.32
CA LEU A 87 -8.96 23.13 9.29
C LEU A 87 -10.20 22.42 9.85
N PRO A 88 -11.42 22.78 9.39
CA PRO A 88 -12.62 22.03 9.75
C PRO A 88 -12.53 20.61 9.20
N ASP A 89 -12.92 19.62 10.02
CA ASP A 89 -12.93 18.23 9.60
C ASP A 89 -14.22 17.92 8.84
N VAL A 90 -14.12 17.90 7.51
CA VAL A 90 -15.23 17.57 6.59
C VAL A 90 -15.90 16.23 6.93
N GLU A 91 -15.17 15.27 7.50
CA GLU A 91 -15.74 13.96 7.84
C GLU A 91 -16.47 13.97 9.18
N ALA A 92 -15.98 14.71 10.18
CA ALA A 92 -16.64 14.88 11.46
C ALA A 92 -17.94 15.72 11.35
N GLU A 93 -17.91 16.77 10.50
CA GLU A 93 -19.09 17.57 10.15
C GLU A 93 -20.19 16.70 9.51
N ALA A 94 -19.81 15.72 8.69
CA ALA A 94 -20.75 14.79 8.06
C ALA A 94 -21.30 13.72 9.03
N SER A 95 -20.53 13.33 10.06
CA SER A 95 -20.94 12.33 11.04
C SER A 95 -21.59 12.91 12.30
N GLY A 96 -21.68 14.23 12.45
CA GLY A 96 -22.33 14.89 13.59
C GLY A 96 -21.72 14.54 14.95
N SER A 97 -20.45 14.08 14.95
CA SER A 97 -19.72 13.70 16.15
C SER A 97 -18.74 14.82 16.50
N ASP A 98 -19.06 15.61 17.53
CA ASP A 98 -18.26 16.76 17.99
C ASP A 98 -16.87 16.40 18.56
N GLY A 99 -16.48 15.13 18.52
CA GLY A 99 -15.22 14.63 19.06
C GLY A 99 -14.28 14.10 17.98
N VAL A 100 -13.11 14.72 17.86
CA VAL A 100 -11.98 14.14 17.10
C VAL A 100 -11.51 12.90 17.87
N ASP A 101 -11.73 11.71 17.28
CA ASP A 101 -11.19 10.47 17.80
C ASP A 101 -9.67 10.43 17.60
N VAL A 102 -8.92 10.79 18.65
CA VAL A 102 -7.45 10.92 18.62
C VAL A 102 -6.75 9.59 18.36
N GLU A 103 -7.39 8.47 18.68
CA GLU A 103 -6.83 7.13 18.52
C GLU A 103 -6.95 6.61 17.07
N ASN A 104 -7.83 7.22 16.27
CA ASN A 104 -8.00 6.85 14.87
C ASN A 104 -6.90 7.46 13.98
N ASP A 105 -5.88 6.64 13.71
CA ASP A 105 -4.72 7.03 12.92
C ASP A 105 -5.09 7.52 11.51
N PHE A 106 -6.05 6.88 10.83
CA PHE A 106 -6.42 7.29 9.46
C PHE A 106 -7.03 8.69 9.41
N ARG A 107 -7.88 9.03 10.37
CA ARG A 107 -8.49 10.36 10.47
C ARG A 107 -7.44 11.41 10.81
N ARG A 108 -6.55 11.08 11.75
CA ARG A 108 -5.45 11.95 12.15
C ARG A 108 -4.46 12.23 11.00
N GLU A 109 -4.06 11.20 10.27
CA GLU A 109 -3.20 11.32 9.09
C GLU A 109 -3.87 12.14 7.97
N MET A 110 -5.18 11.96 7.76
CA MET A 110 -5.94 12.78 6.81
C MET A 110 -5.97 14.26 7.22
N PHE A 111 -6.09 14.55 8.51
CA PHE A 111 -6.05 15.92 9.03
C PHE A 111 -4.69 16.58 8.78
N PHE A 112 -3.59 15.90 9.10
CA PHE A 112 -2.24 16.39 8.83
C PHE A 112 -2.00 16.61 7.34
N TYR A 113 -2.48 15.70 6.50
CA TYR A 113 -2.40 15.83 5.05
C TYR A 113 -3.13 17.09 4.56
N ARG A 114 -4.36 17.33 5.03
CA ARG A 114 -5.16 18.51 4.64
C ARG A 114 -4.53 19.81 5.13
N GLN A 115 -4.01 19.84 6.36
CA GLN A 115 -3.32 21.02 6.89
C GLN A 115 -2.06 21.35 6.08
N ALA A 116 -1.26 20.33 5.73
CA ALA A 116 -0.09 20.50 4.87
C ALA A 116 -0.49 20.96 3.46
N GLN A 117 -1.55 20.40 2.88
CA GLN A 117 -2.06 20.83 1.58
C GLN A 117 -2.49 22.30 1.59
N ALA A 118 -3.21 22.73 2.63
CA ALA A 118 -3.61 24.13 2.79
C ALA A 118 -2.41 25.07 2.90
N ALA A 119 -1.36 24.67 3.65
CA ALA A 119 -0.13 25.43 3.75
C ALA A 119 0.56 25.59 2.39
N VAL A 120 0.64 24.52 1.60
CA VAL A 120 1.21 24.55 0.24
C VAL A 120 0.40 25.46 -0.68
N LEU A 121 -0.93 25.40 -0.62
CA LEU A 121 -1.80 26.26 -1.42
C LEU A 121 -1.63 27.75 -1.10
N LEU A 122 -1.29 28.09 0.15
CA LEU A 122 -0.96 29.46 0.54
C LEU A 122 0.47 29.87 0.16
N ALA A 123 1.42 28.94 0.20
CA ALA A 123 2.84 29.22 -0.04
C ALA A 123 3.16 29.39 -1.52
N VAL A 124 2.64 28.50 -2.38
CA VAL A 124 2.93 28.47 -3.82
C VAL A 124 2.61 29.79 -4.53
N PRO A 125 1.44 30.42 -4.37
CA PRO A 125 1.16 31.70 -5.06
C PRO A 125 2.10 32.81 -4.61
N LYS A 126 2.43 32.89 -3.31
CA LYS A 126 3.40 33.88 -2.81
C LYS A 126 4.80 33.69 -3.41
N LEU A 127 5.23 32.45 -3.63
CA LEU A 127 6.51 32.16 -4.30
C LEU A 127 6.47 32.53 -5.79
N GLN A 128 5.32 32.34 -6.44
CA GLN A 128 5.12 32.72 -7.84
C GLN A 128 5.10 34.25 -8.02
N GLU A 129 4.49 35.00 -7.10
CA GLU A 129 4.54 36.47 -7.07
C GLU A 129 5.98 37.00 -6.99
N LEU A 130 6.86 36.27 -6.30
CA LEU A 130 8.27 36.58 -6.15
C LEU A 130 9.14 36.03 -7.31
N ASN A 131 8.50 35.46 -8.36
CA ASN A 131 9.14 34.86 -9.54
C ASN A 131 10.11 33.69 -9.22
N ILE A 132 9.84 32.94 -8.14
CA ILE A 132 10.64 31.77 -7.76
C ILE A 132 10.03 30.51 -8.38
N LEU A 133 10.84 29.71 -9.08
CA LEU A 133 10.41 28.46 -9.68
C LEU A 133 10.15 27.41 -8.59
N THR A 134 8.92 26.91 -8.50
CA THR A 134 8.50 25.97 -7.45
C THR A 134 8.55 24.50 -7.86
N LYS A 135 8.47 24.19 -9.16
CA LYS A 135 8.47 22.82 -9.67
C LYS A 135 9.88 22.35 -9.99
N ARG A 136 10.23 21.15 -9.52
CA ARG A 136 11.47 20.46 -9.91
C ARG A 136 11.36 19.96 -11.35
N PRO A 137 12.26 20.36 -12.27
CA PRO A 137 12.33 19.80 -13.61
C PRO A 137 12.75 18.32 -13.59
N GLU A 138 12.20 17.51 -14.50
CA GLU A 138 12.53 16.08 -14.62
C GLU A 138 13.99 15.83 -15.04
N ASP A 139 14.57 16.77 -15.79
CA ASP A 139 15.96 16.68 -16.29
C ASP A 139 17.00 17.24 -15.30
N TYR A 140 16.57 17.64 -14.09
CA TYR A 140 17.47 18.14 -13.05
C TYR A 140 17.85 17.02 -12.07
N PHE A 141 19.00 16.40 -12.33
CA PHE A 141 19.58 15.32 -11.52
C PHE A 141 20.49 15.88 -10.42
N ALA A 142 19.94 15.99 -9.22
CA ALA A 142 20.66 16.34 -8.00
C ALA A 142 20.49 15.23 -6.95
N GLU A 143 21.31 15.24 -5.91
CA GLU A 143 21.19 14.29 -4.80
C GLU A 143 19.82 14.45 -4.12
N MET A 144 19.08 13.34 -4.03
CA MET A 144 17.76 13.28 -3.39
C MET A 144 17.90 12.70 -1.98
N ALA A 145 16.96 13.01 -1.08
CA ALA A 145 16.96 12.50 0.30
C ALA A 145 16.97 10.95 0.42
N LYS A 146 16.56 10.23 -0.64
CA LYS A 146 16.63 8.77 -0.73
C LYS A 146 17.31 8.36 -2.02
N THR A 147 18.15 7.33 -1.94
CA THR A 147 18.85 6.78 -3.11
C THR A 147 17.89 6.07 -4.07
N ASP A 148 18.22 6.08 -5.36
CA ASP A 148 17.42 5.42 -6.39
C ASP A 148 17.31 3.92 -6.17
N GLN A 149 18.37 3.28 -5.68
CA GLN A 149 18.36 1.86 -5.32
C GLN A 149 17.32 1.56 -4.23
N HIS A 150 17.14 2.47 -3.26
CA HIS A 150 16.09 2.32 -2.26
C HIS A 150 14.70 2.46 -2.89
N MET A 151 14.50 3.47 -3.74
CA MET A 151 13.21 3.70 -4.41
C MET A 151 12.83 2.59 -5.41
N GLN A 152 13.81 1.93 -6.03
CA GLN A 152 13.58 0.72 -6.84
C GLN A 152 13.01 -0.41 -5.98
N LYS A 153 13.59 -0.68 -4.81
CA LYS A 153 13.06 -1.69 -3.87
C LYS A 153 11.63 -1.38 -3.40
N VAL A 154 11.31 -0.10 -3.18
CA VAL A 154 9.94 0.32 -2.83
C VAL A 154 8.98 0.05 -3.99
N ARG A 155 9.35 0.41 -5.22
CA ARG A 155 8.56 0.16 -6.43
C ARG A 155 8.31 -1.34 -6.66
N GLU A 156 9.34 -2.17 -6.53
CA GLU A 156 9.20 -3.63 -6.63
C GLU A 156 8.19 -4.18 -5.62
N LYS A 157 8.22 -3.70 -4.37
CA LYS A 157 7.25 -4.10 -3.34
C LYS A 157 5.82 -3.67 -3.69
N LEU A 158 5.62 -2.45 -4.18
CA LEU A 158 4.30 -1.97 -4.60
C LEU A 158 3.75 -2.81 -5.76
N LEU A 159 4.55 -3.06 -6.80
CA LEU A 159 4.18 -3.92 -7.92
C LEU A 159 3.88 -5.35 -7.44
N SER A 160 4.68 -5.89 -6.52
CA SER A 160 4.43 -7.24 -5.99
C SER A 160 3.08 -7.35 -5.27
N LYS A 161 2.67 -6.32 -4.51
CA LYS A 161 1.37 -6.24 -3.82
C LYS A 161 0.21 -6.12 -4.82
N GLN A 162 0.34 -5.25 -5.82
CA GLN A 162 -0.66 -5.10 -6.88
C GLN A 162 -0.86 -6.41 -7.63
N MET A 163 0.23 -7.05 -8.08
CA MET A 163 0.17 -8.34 -8.77
C MET A 163 -0.42 -9.45 -7.89
N ALA A 164 -0.17 -9.45 -6.57
CA ALA A 164 -0.78 -10.40 -5.65
C ALA A 164 -2.31 -10.19 -5.53
N MET A 165 -2.74 -8.92 -5.43
CA MET A 165 -4.17 -8.56 -5.39
C MET A 165 -4.88 -8.97 -6.68
N GLU A 166 -4.34 -8.61 -7.84
CA GLU A 166 -4.90 -8.99 -9.15
C GLU A 166 -4.97 -10.51 -9.34
N ARG A 167 -3.92 -11.25 -8.92
CA ARG A 167 -3.94 -12.72 -8.98
C ARG A 167 -5.05 -13.30 -8.10
N SER A 168 -5.28 -12.72 -6.92
CA SER A 168 -6.34 -13.17 -6.02
C SER A 168 -7.72 -12.92 -6.61
N GLU A 169 -7.93 -11.78 -7.28
CA GLU A 169 -9.18 -11.43 -7.96
C GLU A 169 -9.42 -12.32 -9.18
N LYS A 170 -8.42 -12.49 -10.05
CA LYS A 170 -8.47 -13.42 -11.18
C LYS A 170 -8.76 -14.85 -10.72
N ALA A 171 -8.20 -15.27 -9.58
CA ALA A 171 -8.50 -16.59 -9.00
C ALA A 171 -9.95 -16.69 -8.49
N LYS A 172 -10.51 -15.63 -7.88
CA LYS A 172 -11.94 -15.58 -7.49
C LYS A 172 -12.85 -15.67 -8.72
N GLN A 173 -12.55 -14.89 -9.77
CA GLN A 173 -13.30 -14.92 -11.04
C GLN A 173 -13.24 -16.31 -11.70
N LEU A 174 -12.06 -16.93 -11.79
CA LEU A 174 -11.91 -18.28 -12.34
C LEU A 174 -12.68 -19.33 -11.53
N ARG A 175 -12.76 -19.19 -10.20
CA ARG A 175 -13.57 -20.08 -9.36
C ARG A 175 -15.06 -19.90 -9.64
N GLN A 176 -15.54 -18.67 -9.81
CA GLN A 176 -16.93 -18.39 -10.18
C GLN A 176 -17.25 -18.97 -11.56
N LEU A 177 -16.43 -18.68 -12.58
CA LEU A 177 -16.60 -19.22 -13.93
C LEU A 177 -16.64 -20.75 -13.95
N ARG A 178 -15.82 -21.43 -13.16
CA ARG A 178 -15.87 -22.90 -13.01
C ARG A 178 -17.15 -23.40 -12.35
N LYS A 179 -17.68 -22.67 -11.36
CA LYS A 179 -18.97 -23.01 -10.71
C LYS A 179 -20.13 -22.83 -11.68
N TYR A 180 -20.21 -21.69 -12.36
CA TYR A 180 -21.26 -21.42 -13.35
C TYR A 180 -21.14 -22.33 -14.57
N GLY A 181 -19.93 -22.57 -15.08
CA GLY A 181 -19.70 -23.46 -16.22
C GLY A 181 -20.23 -24.88 -15.99
N LYS A 182 -20.15 -25.41 -14.75
CA LYS A 182 -20.77 -26.70 -14.41
C LYS A 182 -22.30 -26.64 -14.46
N LYS A 183 -22.91 -25.57 -13.94
CA LYS A 183 -24.37 -25.38 -13.98
C LYS A 183 -24.86 -25.26 -15.42
N VAL A 184 -24.20 -24.41 -16.22
CA VAL A 184 -24.49 -24.22 -17.65
C VAL A 184 -24.35 -25.53 -18.43
N GLN A 185 -23.32 -26.34 -18.16
CA GLN A 185 -23.18 -27.65 -18.81
C GLN A 185 -24.36 -28.58 -18.53
N VAL A 186 -24.82 -28.64 -17.27
CA VAL A 186 -25.98 -29.47 -16.89
C VAL A 186 -27.26 -28.93 -17.51
N GLU A 187 -27.46 -27.61 -17.46
CA GLU A 187 -28.63 -26.94 -18.02
C GLU A 187 -28.74 -27.12 -19.53
N VAL A 188 -27.65 -26.92 -20.27
CA VAL A 188 -27.59 -27.16 -21.72
C VAL A 188 -27.89 -28.63 -22.06
N LEU A 189 -27.41 -29.57 -21.25
CA LEU A 189 -27.67 -30.99 -21.47
C LEU A 189 -29.16 -31.33 -21.21
N GLN A 190 -29.76 -30.75 -20.16
CA GLN A 190 -31.18 -30.87 -19.88
C GLN A 190 -32.05 -30.21 -20.97
N GLN A 191 -31.70 -29.01 -21.44
CA GLN A 191 -32.38 -28.33 -22.54
C GLN A 191 -32.34 -29.18 -23.82
N ARG A 192 -31.17 -29.69 -24.21
CA ARG A 192 -31.05 -30.61 -25.35
C ARG A 192 -31.87 -31.88 -25.20
N GLN A 193 -31.97 -32.44 -23.99
CA GLN A 193 -32.82 -33.60 -23.75
C GLN A 193 -34.31 -33.25 -23.83
N LYS A 194 -34.72 -32.08 -23.34
CA LYS A 194 -36.10 -31.58 -23.45
C LYS A 194 -36.47 -31.32 -24.91
N GLU A 195 -35.62 -30.64 -25.67
CA GLU A 195 -35.78 -30.41 -27.12
C GLU A 195 -35.88 -31.73 -27.90
N LYS A 196 -35.04 -32.72 -27.58
CA LYS A 196 -35.15 -34.06 -28.19
C LYS A 196 -36.45 -34.76 -27.83
N LYS A 197 -36.90 -34.64 -26.57
CA LYS A 197 -38.17 -35.24 -26.14
C LYS A 197 -39.35 -34.56 -26.82
N SER A 198 -39.40 -33.23 -26.87
CA SER A 198 -40.46 -32.48 -27.56
C SER A 198 -40.48 -32.80 -29.06
N MET A 199 -39.32 -32.88 -29.71
CA MET A 199 -39.19 -33.34 -31.10
C MET A 199 -39.68 -34.78 -31.29
N MET A 200 -39.34 -35.70 -30.39
CA MET A 200 -39.81 -37.09 -30.48
C MET A 200 -41.31 -37.21 -30.22
N GLU A 201 -41.88 -36.37 -29.35
CA GLU A 201 -43.31 -36.31 -29.09
C GLU A 201 -44.08 -35.71 -30.26
N SER A 202 -43.59 -34.63 -30.90
CA SER A 202 -44.20 -34.09 -32.12
C SER A 202 -44.17 -35.12 -33.26
N LEU A 203 -43.05 -35.85 -33.43
CA LEU A 203 -42.98 -36.96 -34.39
C LEU A 203 -43.95 -38.11 -34.07
N LYS A 204 -44.13 -38.47 -32.79
CA LYS A 204 -45.11 -39.48 -32.38
C LYS A 204 -46.55 -39.01 -32.60
N LYS A 205 -46.86 -37.73 -32.35
CA LYS A 205 -48.18 -37.14 -32.60
C LYS A 205 -48.51 -37.11 -34.10
N TYR A 206 -47.53 -36.74 -34.93
CA TYR A 206 -47.63 -36.81 -36.39
C TYR A 206 -47.85 -38.25 -36.88
N LYS A 207 -47.03 -39.21 -36.42
CA LYS A 207 -47.21 -40.64 -36.76
C LYS A 207 -48.56 -41.23 -36.35
N LYS A 208 -49.18 -40.68 -35.30
CA LYS A 208 -50.51 -41.09 -34.82
C LYS A 208 -51.65 -40.34 -35.52
N GLY A 209 -51.37 -39.45 -36.48
CA GLY A 209 -52.38 -38.73 -37.26
C GLY A 209 -53.13 -37.64 -36.50
N VAL A 210 -52.63 -37.19 -35.34
CA VAL A 210 -53.31 -36.17 -34.52
C VAL A 210 -53.03 -34.75 -35.03
N THR A 211 -51.96 -34.56 -35.81
CA THR A 211 -51.54 -33.28 -36.36
C THR A 211 -51.02 -33.49 -37.79
N ASP A 212 -51.64 -32.84 -38.78
CA ASP A 212 -51.32 -33.03 -40.22
C ASP A 212 -50.15 -32.17 -40.73
N LYS A 213 -49.78 -31.09 -40.02
CA LYS A 213 -48.71 -30.16 -40.45
C LYS A 213 -47.41 -30.37 -39.67
N LEU A 214 -46.29 -30.49 -40.38
CA LEU A 214 -44.93 -30.62 -39.85
C LEU A 214 -44.33 -29.25 -39.49
N ASP A 215 -45.03 -28.41 -38.71
CA ASP A 215 -44.58 -27.06 -38.32
C ASP A 215 -43.20 -27.05 -37.63
N PHE A 216 -42.83 -28.16 -36.99
CA PHE A 216 -41.52 -28.33 -36.34
C PHE A 216 -40.33 -28.29 -37.32
N LEU A 217 -40.54 -28.56 -38.61
CA LEU A 217 -39.50 -28.61 -39.65
C LEU A 217 -39.44 -27.34 -40.52
N GLU A 218 -40.46 -26.47 -40.48
CA GLU A 218 -40.49 -25.22 -41.26
C GLU A 218 -39.85 -24.04 -40.51
N ALA A 219 -39.92 -24.01 -39.18
CA ALA A 219 -39.28 -22.96 -38.38
C ALA A 219 -37.75 -22.83 -38.59
N ASP A 220 -37.06 -23.93 -38.93
CA ASP A 220 -35.61 -23.95 -39.20
C ASP A 220 -35.28 -23.70 -40.69
N LYS A 221 -36.27 -23.77 -41.58
CA LYS A 221 -36.11 -23.54 -43.04
C LYS A 221 -36.38 -22.09 -43.44
N GLU A 222 -37.20 -21.36 -42.69
CA GLU A 222 -37.44 -19.93 -42.95
C GLU A 222 -36.24 -19.04 -42.58
N GLY A 223 -35.38 -19.46 -41.64
CA GLY A 223 -34.12 -18.79 -41.33
C GLY A 223 -32.98 -19.01 -42.36
N ALA A 224 -33.12 -19.99 -43.25
CA ALA A 224 -32.07 -20.41 -44.20
C ALA A 224 -32.29 -19.93 -45.64
N ARG A 225 -33.34 -19.15 -45.92
CA ARG A 225 -33.69 -18.71 -47.29
C ARG A 225 -33.21 -17.32 -47.70
N THR A 226 -32.45 -16.63 -46.86
CA THR A 226 -31.89 -15.32 -47.24
C THR A 226 -30.37 -15.33 -47.11
N GLN A 227 -29.70 -14.96 -48.20
CA GLN A 227 -28.24 -14.74 -48.39
C GLN A 227 -27.50 -15.88 -49.13
N ASN A 228 -27.70 -15.91 -50.44
CA ASN A 228 -26.70 -16.41 -51.39
C ASN A 228 -25.51 -15.44 -51.45
N LYS A 229 -24.30 -15.87 -51.06
CA LYS A 229 -23.04 -15.56 -51.78
C LYS A 229 -21.91 -16.54 -51.40
N PRO A 230 -21.01 -16.88 -52.35
CA PRO A 230 -20.30 -18.16 -52.34
C PRO A 230 -18.91 -18.04 -51.73
N SER A 231 -18.47 -19.05 -50.96
CA SER A 231 -17.04 -19.39 -50.89
C SER A 231 -16.78 -20.81 -50.38
N ALA A 232 -16.14 -21.58 -51.27
CA ALA A 232 -15.13 -22.61 -51.04
C ALA A 232 -15.35 -23.67 -49.94
N ALA A 233 -15.64 -24.88 -50.41
CA ALA A 233 -15.00 -26.13 -50.00
C ALA A 233 -14.86 -26.37 -48.48
N GLY A 234 -15.88 -27.04 -47.93
CA GLY A 234 -15.79 -27.70 -46.63
C GLY A 234 -14.66 -28.72 -46.60
N LYS A 235 -13.51 -28.32 -46.04
CA LYS A 235 -12.56 -29.28 -45.48
C LYS A 235 -13.16 -29.82 -44.19
N ASP A 236 -13.70 -31.02 -44.26
CA ASP A 236 -13.93 -31.92 -43.13
C ASP A 236 -12.72 -31.87 -42.19
N LYS A 237 -12.83 -31.12 -41.10
CA LYS A 237 -11.88 -31.20 -39.99
C LYS A 237 -12.15 -32.51 -39.26
N LYS A 238 -11.65 -33.61 -39.83
CA LYS A 238 -11.42 -34.87 -39.12
C LYS A 238 -10.71 -34.52 -37.82
N ARG A 239 -11.43 -34.62 -36.72
CA ARG A 239 -10.95 -34.31 -35.36
C ARG A 239 -9.72 -35.17 -35.11
N ASN A 240 -8.54 -34.54 -35.12
CA ASN A 240 -7.28 -35.21 -34.84
C ASN A 240 -7.37 -35.94 -33.49
N PRO A 241 -6.90 -37.20 -33.39
CA PRO A 241 -6.96 -37.95 -32.13
C PRO A 241 -6.23 -37.20 -31.00
N ASN A 242 -6.85 -37.14 -29.82
CA ASN A 242 -6.29 -36.59 -28.58
C ASN A 242 -4.83 -37.09 -28.36
N SER A 243 -3.93 -36.25 -27.84
CA SER A 243 -2.52 -36.61 -27.55
C SER A 243 -2.38 -37.94 -26.79
N LYS A 244 -3.28 -38.21 -25.82
CA LYS A 244 -3.32 -39.50 -25.11
C LYS A 244 -3.61 -40.70 -26.02
N ARG A 245 -4.41 -40.50 -27.08
CA ARG A 245 -4.72 -41.53 -28.09
C ARG A 245 -3.58 -41.67 -29.09
N ARG A 246 -2.89 -40.58 -29.46
CA ARG A 246 -1.67 -40.64 -30.28
C ARG A 246 -0.58 -41.48 -29.61
N TYR A 247 -0.26 -41.20 -28.35
CA TYR A 247 0.73 -41.97 -27.59
C TYR A 247 0.34 -43.46 -27.45
N LYS A 248 -0.95 -43.75 -27.23
CA LYS A 248 -1.43 -45.15 -27.16
C LYS A 248 -1.39 -45.85 -28.51
N ASN A 249 -1.67 -45.16 -29.60
CA ASN A 249 -1.59 -45.71 -30.95
C ASN A 249 -0.12 -45.96 -31.35
N GLU A 250 0.79 -45.07 -30.95
CA GLU A 250 2.23 -45.20 -31.17
C GLU A 250 2.81 -46.36 -30.35
N LYS A 251 2.42 -46.46 -29.07
CA LYS A 251 2.92 -47.52 -28.18
C LYS A 251 2.30 -48.90 -28.41
N PHE A 252 1.05 -48.97 -28.85
CA PHE A 252 0.29 -50.23 -28.90
C PHE A 252 -0.37 -50.54 -30.26
N GLY A 253 -0.15 -49.71 -31.27
CA GLY A 253 -0.81 -49.83 -32.57
C GLY A 253 -2.30 -49.43 -32.54
N PHE A 254 -2.89 -49.22 -33.72
CA PHE A 254 -4.32 -48.93 -33.86
C PHE A 254 -5.10 -50.24 -34.07
N GLY A 255 -5.86 -50.68 -33.06
CA GLY A 255 -6.90 -51.70 -33.23
C GLY A 255 -6.48 -53.15 -33.44
N GLY A 256 -5.23 -53.55 -33.18
CA GLY A 256 -4.73 -54.94 -33.37
C GLY A 256 -4.50 -55.76 -32.07
N LYS A 257 -4.33 -57.09 -32.22
CA LYS A 257 -4.12 -58.09 -31.14
C LYS A 257 -2.93 -57.71 -30.24
N LYS A 258 -3.21 -57.41 -28.97
CA LYS A 258 -2.23 -56.98 -27.94
C LYS A 258 -1.48 -58.13 -27.23
N ARG A 259 -1.48 -59.34 -27.79
CA ARG A 259 -0.88 -60.52 -27.17
C ARG A 259 0.56 -60.66 -27.64
N GLY A 260 1.52 -60.24 -26.81
CA GLY A 260 2.96 -60.38 -27.08
C GLY A 260 3.80 -59.21 -26.57
N ASN A 261 3.31 -57.97 -26.71
CA ASN A 261 4.02 -56.73 -26.37
C ASN A 261 4.21 -56.46 -24.86
N LYS A 262 3.92 -57.45 -24.00
CA LYS A 262 4.21 -57.43 -22.57
C LYS A 262 5.38 -58.35 -22.19
N ARG A 263 6.01 -59.03 -23.16
CA ARG A 263 7.22 -59.81 -22.93
C ARG A 263 8.42 -58.86 -23.00
N ASN A 264 9.28 -58.91 -21.99
CA ASN A 264 10.55 -58.19 -22.03
C ASN A 264 11.42 -58.84 -23.11
N THR A 265 11.83 -58.08 -24.12
CA THR A 265 12.91 -58.47 -25.02
C THR A 265 14.24 -58.27 -24.30
N ARG A 266 15.30 -58.99 -24.73
CA ARG A 266 16.66 -58.84 -24.17
C ARG A 266 17.09 -57.37 -24.12
N ASP A 267 16.78 -56.61 -25.17
CA ASP A 267 17.10 -55.17 -25.24
C ASP A 267 16.22 -54.28 -24.33
N SER A 268 15.03 -54.75 -23.95
CA SER A 268 14.11 -54.03 -23.06
C SER A 268 14.38 -54.27 -21.57
N VAL A 269 15.22 -55.24 -21.21
CA VAL A 269 15.60 -55.50 -19.80
C VAL A 269 16.57 -54.43 -19.30
N ASP A 270 17.48 -53.97 -20.17
CA ASP A 270 18.53 -53.01 -19.80
C ASP A 270 18.19 -51.54 -20.14
N ASP A 271 17.08 -51.29 -20.85
CA ASP A 271 16.66 -49.93 -21.22
C ASP A 271 16.01 -49.16 -20.05
N VAL A 272 16.86 -48.45 -19.30
CA VAL A 272 16.46 -47.53 -18.22
C VAL A 272 16.22 -46.09 -18.70
N SER A 273 16.26 -45.82 -20.02
CA SER A 273 16.16 -44.45 -20.57
C SER A 273 14.80 -43.78 -20.28
N GLY A 274 13.74 -44.58 -20.12
CA GLY A 274 12.40 -44.12 -19.73
C GLY A 274 12.26 -43.78 -18.23
N PHE A 275 13.23 -44.17 -17.39
CA PHE A 275 13.19 -43.95 -15.94
C PHE A 275 13.66 -42.54 -15.58
N ARG A 276 12.71 -41.61 -15.46
CA ARG A 276 12.97 -40.24 -15.04
C ARG A 276 13.14 -40.15 -13.52
N SER A 277 14.34 -40.45 -13.02
CA SER A 277 14.69 -40.39 -11.59
C SER A 277 14.37 -39.04 -10.93
N ARG A 278 14.46 -37.93 -11.67
CA ARG A 278 14.08 -36.57 -11.21
C ARG A 278 12.59 -36.43 -10.90
N THR A 279 11.73 -36.99 -11.73
CA THR A 279 10.27 -36.91 -11.55
C THR A 279 9.80 -37.89 -10.47
N ALA A 280 10.39 -39.08 -10.41
CA ALA A 280 10.07 -40.09 -9.39
C ALA A 280 10.51 -39.68 -7.97
N HIS A 281 11.60 -38.93 -7.85
CA HIS A 281 12.09 -38.39 -6.57
C HIS A 281 11.84 -36.87 -6.44
N GLY A 282 10.74 -36.35 -6.99
CA GLY A 282 10.21 -35.01 -6.68
C GLY A 282 11.21 -33.85 -6.71
N ARG A 283 12.26 -33.94 -7.55
CA ARG A 283 13.24 -32.88 -7.77
C ARG A 283 13.06 -32.37 -9.19
N GLU A 284 12.07 -31.50 -9.35
CA GLU A 284 11.93 -30.65 -10.52
C GLU A 284 11.64 -29.22 -10.02
N GLY A 285 12.37 -28.18 -10.45
CA GLY A 285 13.10 -28.06 -11.71
C GLY A 285 14.27 -27.07 -11.72
N GLY A 286 14.81 -26.92 -12.94
CA GLY A 286 15.56 -25.75 -13.40
C GLY A 286 17.10 -25.81 -13.27
N PRO A 287 17.87 -25.33 -14.26
CA PRO A 287 19.29 -25.63 -14.42
C PRO A 287 20.21 -24.83 -13.48
N ARG A 288 21.37 -25.41 -13.19
CA ARG A 288 22.57 -24.73 -12.66
C ARG A 288 22.89 -23.50 -13.54
N GLY A 289 23.33 -22.36 -13.03
CA GLY A 289 23.51 -21.95 -11.64
C GLY A 289 24.30 -20.65 -11.53
N ARG A 290 24.21 -19.99 -10.37
CA ARG A 290 25.38 -19.51 -9.62
C ARG A 290 24.95 -19.13 -8.20
N ALA A 291 25.65 -19.74 -7.25
CA ALA A 291 25.94 -19.34 -5.88
C ALA A 291 25.02 -18.35 -5.15
N GLY A 292 24.52 -18.78 -3.98
CA GLY A 292 24.02 -17.88 -2.96
C GLY A 292 23.39 -18.63 -1.80
N LYS A 293 24.17 -18.86 -0.75
CA LYS A 293 23.78 -19.42 0.55
C LYS A 293 22.43 -18.84 1.04
N ALA A 294 21.59 -19.68 1.65
CA ALA A 294 21.20 -19.58 3.05
C ALA A 294 19.86 -20.29 3.32
N ALA A 295 19.86 -21.03 4.43
CA ALA A 295 18.78 -21.26 5.37
C ALA A 295 17.32 -21.03 4.93
N GLY A 296 16.47 -22.05 5.16
CA GLY A 296 15.04 -21.83 5.06
C GLY A 296 14.22 -23.08 5.27
N ASN A 297 14.21 -23.53 6.51
CA ASN A 297 13.28 -24.49 7.10
C ASN A 297 11.86 -24.38 6.49
N ILE A 298 11.42 -25.38 5.70
CA ILE A 298 10.00 -25.55 5.38
C ILE A 298 9.64 -27.01 5.65
N GLY A 299 9.06 -27.18 6.84
CA GLY A 299 8.51 -28.42 7.33
C GLY A 299 7.49 -29.01 6.36
N LYS A 300 7.72 -30.26 5.99
CA LYS A 300 6.64 -31.18 5.67
C LYS A 300 6.92 -32.44 6.48
N ASN A 301 6.02 -32.74 7.42
CA ASN A 301 6.03 -33.92 8.28
C ASN A 301 6.22 -35.19 7.43
N LYS A 302 7.47 -35.57 7.18
CA LYS A 302 7.83 -36.86 6.62
C LYS A 302 7.99 -37.81 7.79
N ARG A 303 7.01 -38.71 7.90
CA ARG A 303 6.99 -39.87 8.79
C ARG A 303 8.39 -40.51 8.81
N PRO A 304 9.09 -40.57 9.96
CA PRO A 304 10.49 -41.03 10.02
C PRO A 304 10.62 -42.46 9.49
N GLY A 305 11.80 -42.82 8.96
CA GLY A 305 12.04 -44.15 8.40
C GLY A 305 11.78 -45.30 9.38
N LYS A 306 11.58 -46.53 8.88
CA LYS A 306 11.25 -47.72 9.67
C LYS A 306 12.27 -48.00 10.79
N SER A 307 13.56 -47.82 10.49
CA SER A 307 14.67 -47.96 11.45
C SER A 307 14.61 -46.92 12.58
N VAL A 308 14.29 -45.67 12.25
CA VAL A 308 14.17 -44.56 13.22
C VAL A 308 12.96 -44.78 14.15
N ARG A 309 11.86 -45.34 13.63
CA ARG A 309 10.70 -45.70 14.46
C ARG A 309 10.98 -46.86 15.41
N GLN A 310 11.76 -47.86 14.99
CA GLN A 310 12.16 -48.95 15.89
C GLN A 310 13.04 -48.44 17.03
N LYS A 311 14.00 -47.54 16.75
CA LYS A 311 14.83 -46.91 17.79
C LYS A 311 14.03 -46.05 18.77
N MET A 312 12.99 -45.34 18.31
CA MET A 312 12.12 -44.58 19.23
C MET A 312 11.23 -45.48 20.09
N LYS A 313 10.84 -46.65 19.57
CA LYS A 313 10.02 -47.63 20.31
C LYS A 313 10.83 -48.36 21.38
N SER A 314 12.11 -48.63 21.14
CA SER A 314 13.03 -49.19 22.15
C SER A 314 13.44 -48.20 23.23
N LYS A 315 13.26 -46.88 22.99
CA LYS A 315 13.57 -45.82 23.95
C LYS A 315 12.41 -45.51 24.92
N ARG A 316 11.24 -46.12 24.71
CA ARG A 316 10.05 -46.00 25.58
C ARG A 316 9.79 -47.27 26.42
N ARG A 317 10.71 -48.24 26.36
CA ARG A 317 10.79 -49.35 27.30
C ARG A 317 11.94 -49.08 28.26
#